data_AF-A0A7W7Z474-F1
#
_entry.id   AF-A0A7W7Z474-F1
#
_cell.length_a   1.000
_cell.length_b   1.000
_cell.length_c   1.000
_cell.angle_alpha   90.00
_cell.angle_beta   90.00
_cell.angle_gamma   90.00
#
_symmetry.space_group_name_H-M   'P 1'
#
loop_
_entity.id
_entity.type
_entity.pdbx_description
1 polymer ?
#
loop_
_entity_poly.entity_id
_entity_poly.type
_entity_poly.pdbx_seq_one_letter_code
_entity_poly.pdbx_strand_id
1 'polypeptide(L)'
;MVKAKSSSTSLPESLDLKVRSIALRENRTPANVLENAVRVFTSMPPELRALLIETSADETEGRLRLEDLSRRIMFALARDRFEAAAAKLARSSADIDDELLTADEVSVEPLPRRSAR
;
A
#
# COMPACT_ATOMS: atom_id res chain seq x y z
N MET A 1 -7.64 -33.52 15.07
CA MET A 1 -7.41 -32.39 16.01
C MET A 1 -5.93 -32.23 16.24
N VAL A 2 -5.31 -31.16 15.73
CA VAL A 2 -3.92 -30.83 16.08
C VAL A 2 -3.95 -30.16 17.46
N LYS A 3 -3.28 -30.76 18.44
CA LYS A 3 -3.21 -30.21 19.81
C LYS A 3 -2.32 -28.97 19.80
N ALA A 4 -2.86 -27.81 20.19
CA ALA A 4 -2.08 -26.60 20.32
C ALA A 4 -0.97 -26.81 21.36
N LYS A 5 0.28 -26.55 20.96
CA LYS A 5 1.45 -26.60 21.85
C LYS A 5 1.75 -25.18 22.31
N SER A 6 1.59 -24.92 23.61
CA SER A 6 2.02 -23.66 24.23
C SER A 6 3.53 -23.70 24.44
N SER A 7 4.23 -22.67 23.96
CA SER A 7 5.66 -22.48 24.18
C SER A 7 5.87 -21.19 24.97
N SER A 8 6.78 -21.22 25.95
CA SER A 8 7.14 -20.05 26.75
C SER A 8 8.56 -19.61 26.39
N THR A 9 8.74 -18.33 26.09
CA THR A 9 10.05 -17.73 25.81
C THR A 9 10.13 -16.37 26.50
N SER A 10 11.32 -16.03 27.01
CA SER A 10 11.62 -14.67 27.44
C SER A 10 11.98 -13.81 26.24
N LEU A 11 11.59 -12.53 26.30
CA LEU A 11 11.96 -11.51 25.33
C LEU A 11 12.82 -10.44 26.03
N PRO A 12 13.75 -9.80 25.32
CA PRO A 12 14.34 -8.56 25.79
C PRO A 12 13.26 -7.51 26.11
N GLU A 13 13.47 -6.72 27.15
CA GLU A 13 12.49 -5.72 27.62
C GLU A 13 12.04 -4.76 26.51
N SER A 14 12.99 -4.28 25.71
CA SER A 14 12.69 -3.39 24.57
C SER A 14 11.76 -4.04 23.54
N LEU A 15 11.90 -5.34 23.30
CA LEU A 15 11.04 -6.08 22.39
C LEU A 15 9.68 -6.39 23.01
N ASP A 16 9.62 -6.74 24.30
CA ASP A 16 8.34 -6.96 25.01
C ASP A 16 7.47 -5.70 24.98
N LEU A 17 8.07 -4.53 25.25
CA LEU A 17 7.37 -3.24 25.15
C LEU A 17 6.82 -2.98 23.74
N LYS A 18 7.61 -3.21 22.70
CA LYS A 18 7.18 -3.07 21.29
C LYS A 18 6.01 -4.02 20.98
N VAL A 19 6.10 -5.28 21.37
CA VAL A 19 5.04 -6.28 21.13
C VAL A 19 3.75 -5.91 21.86
N ARG A 20 3.82 -5.46 23.12
CA ARG A 20 2.66 -5.00 23.88
C ARG A 20 2.02 -3.77 23.26
N SER A 21 2.81 -2.81 22.79
CA SER A 21 2.31 -1.62 22.10
C SER A 21 1.53 -1.98 20.83
N ILE A 22 2.07 -2.88 20.01
CA ILE A 22 1.40 -3.39 18.80
C ILE A 22 0.10 -4.12 19.16
N ALA A 23 0.17 -5.01 20.15
CA ALA A 23 -0.98 -5.79 20.62
C ALA A 23 -2.15 -4.87 21.06
N LEU A 24 -1.85 -3.82 21.84
CA LEU A 24 -2.83 -2.82 22.25
C LEU A 24 -3.42 -2.06 21.05
N ARG A 25 -2.58 -1.58 20.13
CA ARG A 25 -3.02 -0.82 18.95
C ARG A 25 -3.90 -1.64 18.01
N GLU A 26 -3.64 -2.95 17.91
CA GLU A 26 -4.35 -3.85 17.01
C GLU A 26 -5.50 -4.63 17.67
N ASN A 27 -5.80 -4.37 18.95
CA ASN A 27 -6.77 -5.15 19.75
C ASN A 27 -6.49 -6.66 19.72
N ARG A 28 -5.23 -7.05 19.89
CA ARG A 28 -4.75 -8.44 19.85
C ARG A 28 -4.00 -8.80 21.13
N THR A 29 -3.81 -10.09 21.36
CA THR A 29 -2.89 -10.54 22.42
C THR A 29 -1.44 -10.50 21.93
N PRO A 30 -0.45 -10.29 22.82
CA PRO A 30 0.98 -10.41 22.47
C PRO A 30 1.32 -11.75 21.78
N ALA A 31 0.68 -12.84 22.22
CA ALA A 31 0.86 -14.17 21.62
C ALA A 31 0.39 -14.20 20.15
N ASN A 32 -0.75 -13.59 19.82
CA ASN A 32 -1.22 -13.52 18.43
C ASN A 32 -0.33 -12.64 17.55
N VAL A 33 0.27 -11.58 18.12
CA VAL A 33 1.24 -10.75 17.39
C VAL A 33 2.48 -11.58 17.04
N LEU A 34 3.04 -12.29 18.01
CA LEU A 34 4.19 -13.17 17.80
C LEU A 34 3.88 -14.32 16.84
N GLU A 35 2.72 -14.97 16.98
CA GLU A 35 2.29 -16.03 16.07
C GLU A 35 2.22 -15.55 14.62
N ASN A 36 1.61 -14.39 14.38
CA ASN A 36 1.53 -13.81 13.04
C ASN A 36 2.90 -13.42 12.51
N ALA A 37 3.76 -12.82 13.35
CA ALA A 37 5.13 -12.48 12.95
C ALA A 37 5.91 -13.73 12.51
N VAL A 38 5.85 -14.83 13.27
CA VAL A 38 6.50 -16.10 12.91
C VAL A 38 5.91 -16.69 11.63
N ARG A 39 4.58 -16.69 11.50
CA ARG A 39 3.90 -17.21 10.32
C ARG A 39 4.28 -16.45 9.04
N VAL A 40 4.30 -15.12 9.10
CA VAL A 40 4.68 -14.27 7.98
C VAL A 40 6.17 -14.41 7.69
N PHE A 41 7.02 -14.41 8.71
CA PHE A 41 8.45 -14.56 8.53
C PHE A 41 8.81 -15.89 7.86
N THR A 42 8.18 -16.99 8.29
CA THR A 42 8.45 -18.33 7.74
C THR A 42 7.88 -18.56 6.34
N SER A 43 6.85 -17.82 5.92
CA SER A 43 6.30 -17.90 4.57
C SER A 43 7.07 -17.08 3.53
N MET A 44 7.96 -16.18 3.95
CA MET A 44 8.81 -15.40 3.06
C MET A 44 9.90 -16.27 2.39
N PRO A 45 10.34 -15.95 1.17
CA PRO A 45 11.49 -16.59 0.53
C PRO A 45 12.77 -16.52 1.38
N PRO A 46 13.66 -17.53 1.34
CA PRO A 46 14.89 -17.55 2.12
C PRO A 46 15.76 -16.30 1.96
N GLU A 47 15.83 -15.78 0.74
CA GLU A 47 16.64 -14.60 0.39
C GLU A 47 16.08 -13.34 1.06
N LEU A 48 14.75 -13.21 1.10
CA LEU A 48 14.08 -12.10 1.76
C LEU A 48 14.25 -12.17 3.28
N ARG A 49 14.15 -13.37 3.87
CA ARG A 49 14.41 -13.55 5.31
C ARG A 49 15.84 -13.17 5.67
N ALA A 50 16.82 -13.59 4.86
CA ALA A 50 18.22 -13.27 5.08
C ALA A 50 18.44 -11.75 5.04
N LEU A 51 17.88 -11.08 4.03
CA LEU A 51 17.94 -9.62 3.92
C LEU A 51 17.31 -8.93 5.13
N LEU A 52 16.14 -9.38 5.60
CA LEU A 52 15.48 -8.81 6.76
C LEU A 52 16.28 -9.01 8.05
N ILE A 53 16.91 -10.17 8.23
CA ILE A 53 17.79 -10.43 9.38
C ILE A 53 18.99 -9.48 9.35
N GLU A 54 19.68 -9.38 8.21
CA GLU A 54 20.83 -8.49 8.04
C GLU A 54 20.44 -7.03 8.29
N THR A 55 19.30 -6.62 7.74
CA THR A 55 18.75 -5.26 7.91
C THR A 55 18.35 -5.00 9.36
N SER A 56 17.92 -6.01 10.12
CA SER A 56 17.53 -5.86 11.53
C SER A 56 18.71 -5.76 12.51
N ALA A 57 19.93 -6.08 12.07
CA ALA A 57 21.12 -6.02 12.92
C ALA A 57 21.48 -4.58 13.33
N ASP A 58 21.11 -3.58 12.51
CA ASP A 58 21.11 -2.16 12.85
C ASP A 58 19.67 -1.65 12.76
N GLU A 59 18.99 -1.47 13.90
CA GLU A 59 17.58 -1.05 13.91
C GLU A 59 17.35 0.30 13.19
N THR A 60 18.33 1.21 13.23
CA THR A 60 18.16 2.57 12.70
C THR A 60 18.38 2.59 11.20
N GLU A 61 19.49 2.02 10.74
CA GLU A 61 19.79 1.89 9.33
C GLU A 61 18.79 0.94 8.65
N GLY A 62 18.39 -0.10 9.37
CA GLY A 62 17.44 -1.09 8.90
C GLY A 62 16.06 -0.52 8.60
N ARG A 63 15.55 0.34 9.50
CA ARG A 63 14.29 1.07 9.27
C ARG A 63 14.36 1.93 8.02
N LEU A 64 15.46 2.67 7.82
CA LEU A 64 15.63 3.54 6.65
C LEU A 64 15.68 2.74 5.35
N ARG A 65 16.42 1.62 5.34
CA ARG A 65 16.50 0.72 4.18
C ARG A 65 15.14 0.08 3.86
N LEU A 66 14.38 -0.33 4.87
CA LEU A 66 13.03 -0.87 4.68
C LEU A 66 12.06 0.19 4.14
N GLU A 67 12.13 1.42 4.63
CA GLU A 67 11.33 2.53 4.11
C GLU A 67 11.67 2.81 2.63
N ASP A 68 12.95 2.85 2.26
CA ASP A 68 13.36 3.06 0.88
C ASP A 68 12.91 1.92 -0.03
N LEU A 69 13.08 0.67 0.42
CA LEU A 69 12.60 -0.51 -0.31
C LEU A 69 11.09 -0.45 -0.52
N SER A 70 10.32 -0.11 0.52
CA SER A 70 8.86 -0.01 0.43
C SER A 70 8.42 1.07 -0.56
N ARG A 71 9.11 2.22 -0.58
CA ARG A 71 8.88 3.29 -1.56
C ARG A 71 9.14 2.82 -2.98
N ARG A 72 10.24 2.10 -3.23
CA ARG A 72 10.56 1.54 -4.55
C ARG A 72 9.50 0.54 -5.02
N ILE A 73 9.02 -0.33 -4.15
CA ILE A 73 7.97 -1.30 -4.47
C ILE A 73 6.66 -0.59 -4.80
N MET A 74 6.25 0.38 -3.98
CA MET A 74 5.02 1.16 -4.21
C MET A 74 5.09 1.94 -5.52
N PHE A 75 6.26 2.52 -5.84
CA PHE A 75 6.49 3.20 -7.11
C PHE A 75 6.37 2.25 -8.30
N ALA A 76 7.02 1.07 -8.25
CA ALA A 76 6.92 0.07 -9.30
C ALA A 76 5.47 -0.38 -9.53
N LEU A 77 4.74 -0.67 -8.45
CA LEU A 77 3.32 -1.04 -8.53
C LEU A 77 2.45 0.08 -9.11
N ALA A 78 2.70 1.33 -8.73
CA ALA A 78 1.99 2.48 -9.25
C ALA A 78 2.26 2.67 -10.75
N ARG A 79 3.52 2.51 -11.17
CA ARG A 79 3.91 2.56 -12.58
C ARG A 79 3.20 1.47 -13.39
N ASP A 80 3.22 0.23 -12.94
CA ASP A 80 2.57 -0.88 -13.65
C ASP A 80 1.06 -0.66 -13.78
N ARG A 81 0.42 -0.13 -12.72
CA ARG A 81 -1.01 0.24 -12.75
C ARG A 81 -1.29 1.38 -13.73
N PHE A 82 -0.41 2.37 -13.78
CA PHE A 82 -0.53 3.49 -14.71
C PHE A 82 -0.36 3.03 -16.16
N GLU A 83 0.65 2.21 -16.46
CA GLU A 83 0.87 1.64 -17.79
C GLU A 83 -0.33 0.81 -18.25
N ALA A 84 -0.88 -0.02 -17.37
CA ALA A 84 -2.09 -0.80 -17.66
C ALA A 84 -3.31 0.11 -17.94
N ALA A 85 -3.49 1.18 -17.17
CA ALA A 85 -4.57 2.15 -17.38
C ALA A 85 -4.40 2.95 -18.68
N ALA A 86 -3.19 3.41 -18.98
CA ALA A 86 -2.86 4.10 -20.23
C ALA A 86 -3.11 3.22 -21.45
N ALA A 87 -2.70 1.95 -21.40
CA ALA A 87 -2.99 0.98 -22.45
C ALA A 87 -4.49 0.68 -22.59
N LYS A 88 -5.27 0.77 -21.51
CA LYS A 88 -6.74 0.66 -21.58
C LYS A 88 -7.35 1.91 -22.22
N LEU A 89 -6.89 3.10 -21.85
CA LEU A 89 -7.37 4.37 -22.38
C LEU A 89 -7.10 4.50 -23.89
N ALA A 90 -5.90 4.14 -24.34
CA ALA A 90 -5.54 4.17 -25.76
C ALA A 90 -6.37 3.19 -26.61
N ARG A 91 -6.88 2.11 -25.99
CA ARG A 91 -7.81 1.19 -26.63
C ARG A 91 -9.24 1.71 -26.66
N SER A 92 -9.67 2.47 -25.64
CA SER A 92 -11.00 3.10 -25.63
C SER A 92 -11.07 4.40 -26.44
N SER A 93 -9.95 5.09 -26.68
CA SER A 93 -9.92 6.31 -27.50
C SER A 93 -10.14 6.06 -28.99
N ALA A 94 -10.21 4.79 -29.42
CA ALA A 94 -10.62 4.42 -30.77
C ALA A 94 -12.16 4.40 -30.97
N ASP A 95 -12.93 4.44 -29.87
CA ASP A 95 -14.40 4.44 -29.86
C ASP A 95 -14.99 5.76 -29.32
N ILE A 96 -14.27 6.89 -29.42
CA ILE A 96 -14.85 8.19 -29.06
C ILE A 96 -15.86 8.55 -30.15
N ASP A 97 -17.15 8.38 -29.85
CA ASP A 97 -18.25 8.89 -30.69
C ASP A 97 -18.07 10.40 -30.89
N ASP A 98 -17.82 10.83 -32.13
CA ASP A 98 -17.71 12.24 -32.54
C ASP A 98 -18.94 13.06 -32.13
N GLU A 99 -20.08 12.41 -31.93
CA GLU A 99 -21.33 13.02 -31.49
C GLU A 99 -21.20 13.66 -30.08
N LEU A 100 -20.44 13.05 -29.17
CA LEU A 100 -20.18 13.58 -27.83
C LEU A 100 -19.23 14.79 -27.83
N LEU A 101 -18.40 14.95 -28.86
CA LEU A 101 -17.50 16.10 -29.01
C LEU A 101 -18.22 17.35 -29.53
N THR A 102 -19.34 17.18 -30.23
CA THR A 102 -20.13 18.28 -30.79
C THR A 102 -21.26 18.79 -29.88
N ALA A 103 -21.58 18.06 -28.81
CA ALA A 103 -22.73 18.36 -27.95
C ALA A 103 -22.55 19.60 -27.05
N ASP A 104 -21.34 20.17 -26.95
CA ASP A 104 -21.02 21.29 -26.05
C ASP A 104 -20.80 22.63 -26.78
N GLU A 105 -21.16 22.75 -28.07
CA GLU A 105 -21.31 24.05 -28.72
C GLU A 105 -22.56 24.78 -28.19
N VAL A 106 -22.44 25.33 -26.98
CA VAL A 106 -23.44 26.23 -26.40
C VAL A 106 -23.47 27.50 -27.26
N SER A 107 -24.48 27.61 -28.13
CA SER A 107 -24.81 28.86 -28.82
C SER A 107 -25.21 29.92 -27.80
N VAL A 108 -24.28 30.82 -27.47
CA VAL A 108 -24.55 31.98 -26.64
C VAL A 108 -25.36 32.98 -27.47
N GLU A 109 -26.68 32.96 -27.33
CA GLU A 109 -27.53 34.00 -27.91
C GLU A 109 -27.17 35.37 -27.30
N PRO A 110 -27.00 36.43 -28.13
CA PRO A 110 -26.67 37.74 -27.61
C PRO A 110 -27.87 38.36 -26.87
N LEU A 111 -27.65 38.69 -25.60
CA LEU A 111 -28.63 39.34 -24.71
C LEU A 111 -29.22 40.62 -25.35
N PRO A 112 -30.54 40.85 -25.24
CA PRO A 112 -31.18 42.05 -25.79
C PRO A 112 -30.69 43.29 -25.04
N ARG A 113 -30.16 44.27 -25.80
CA ARG A 113 -29.76 45.58 -25.27
C ARG A 113 -30.98 46.27 -24.66
N ARG A 114 -31.01 46.42 -23.33
CA ARG A 114 -31.99 47.25 -22.63
C ARG A 114 -31.85 48.68 -23.11
N SER A 115 -32.86 49.18 -23.80
CA SER A 115 -32.98 50.59 -24.17
C SER A 115 -33.25 51.38 -22.88
N ALA A 116 -32.36 52.32 -22.55
CA ALA A 116 -32.54 53.25 -21.45
C ALA A 116 -33.71 54.20 -21.75
N ARG A 117 -34.56 54.44 -20.75
CA ARG A 117 -35.46 55.59 -20.65
C ARG A 117 -35.12 56.33 -19.38
#